data_AF-A0AAV1S619-F1
#
_entry.id   AF-A0AAV1S619-F1
#
_cell.length_a   1.000
_cell.length_b   1.000
_cell.length_c   1.000
_cell.angle_alpha   90.00
_cell.angle_beta   90.00
_cell.angle_gamma   90.00
#
_symmetry.space_group_name_H-M   'P 1'
#
loop_
_entity.id
_entity.type
_entity.pdbx_description
1 polymer ?
#
loop_
_entity_poly.entity_id
_entity_poly.type
_entity_poly.pdbx_seq_one_letter_code
_entity_poly.pdbx_strand_id
1 'polypeptide(L)'
;MHLSENEGIENNIFLVTGGLGFVGSALCLELIRRGARQVRAFDRRLTSPWSDDLNNHGVQLIRGDLTRQKDVEKALRGVDCVFHLASYGMSGKEMLQFGRVDEVNINGTCLVLEACLQFEIKRLVYVSTYNVVFGGKEIVNGNESLPYFPIDDHVDSYGRSKSIAEQLVLKHNGRPFKKNNGKRLYTCAIRPAAVYGPGEERHFPRIVSFAKLGLLAFKIGDANVKTDWVYVDNLVLAIILASMGLLDDIPNKGGHPVAAGQPYFISDGSPINSFEFLQPLLRSLDYDLPKATLSVPHALILGRIVSAIYTVLYPWLNRWWLPQPFILPAEVYKVGVTHYFSFLKAKQELGFVPMVSPREGMATTISYWQERKRKTVDGPTIYAWLFVVIGMISLFGAAYLPDIGPVPLLRAVALFFFRSMWMIKAVFVFSIAAHMGEALYAWLLAKRVDPANARTWLWQTFAMGFFSLRLLLKRSKS
;
A
#
# COMPACT_ATOMS: atom_id res chain seq x y z
N MET A 1 -24.62 19.17 -9.40
CA MET A 1 -23.69 20.31 -9.27
C MET A 1 -23.25 20.69 -10.69
N HIS A 2 -23.68 21.85 -11.23
CA HIS A 2 -23.19 22.36 -12.53
C HIS A 2 -22.05 23.36 -12.26
N LEU A 3 -20.89 22.86 -11.83
CA LEU A 3 -19.65 23.62 -11.86
C LEU A 3 -18.95 23.32 -13.20
N SER A 4 -18.15 24.24 -13.71
CA SER A 4 -17.21 23.87 -14.77
C SER A 4 -16.21 22.83 -14.24
N GLU A 5 -15.67 21.95 -15.08
CA GLU A 5 -14.82 20.81 -14.66
C GLU A 5 -13.60 21.23 -13.80
N ASN A 6 -13.16 22.50 -13.94
CA ASN A 6 -11.97 23.07 -13.31
C ASN A 6 -12.26 24.22 -12.33
N GLU A 7 -13.53 24.44 -11.97
CA GLU A 7 -13.90 25.56 -11.11
C GLU A 7 -13.23 25.48 -9.73
N GLY A 8 -12.64 26.59 -9.28
CA GLY A 8 -11.89 26.64 -8.02
C GLY A 8 -10.56 25.87 -8.02
N ILE A 9 -10.11 25.41 -9.20
CA ILE A 9 -8.78 24.82 -9.44
C ILE A 9 -7.86 25.82 -10.12
N GLU A 10 -8.31 26.47 -11.18
CA GLU A 10 -7.52 27.46 -11.90
C GLU A 10 -7.06 28.58 -10.96
N ASN A 11 -5.85 29.09 -11.20
CA ASN A 11 -5.22 30.19 -10.45
C ASN A 11 -4.91 29.92 -8.95
N ASN A 12 -5.31 28.78 -8.40
CA ASN A 12 -5.10 28.42 -7.00
C ASN A 12 -3.81 27.63 -6.77
N ILE A 13 -3.27 27.74 -5.55
CA ILE A 13 -2.11 27.01 -5.06
C ILE A 13 -2.60 25.87 -4.16
N PHE A 14 -2.25 24.64 -4.52
CA PHE A 14 -2.61 23.44 -3.78
C PHE A 14 -1.41 22.81 -3.09
N LEU A 15 -1.67 22.21 -1.93
CA LEU A 15 -0.70 21.35 -1.26
C LEU A 15 -1.30 19.97 -1.01
N VAL A 16 -0.54 18.94 -1.37
CA VAL A 16 -0.87 17.53 -1.11
C VAL A 16 0.14 16.99 -0.12
N THR A 17 -0.28 16.70 1.12
CA THR A 17 0.57 15.95 2.05
C THR A 17 0.57 14.48 1.65
N GLY A 18 1.71 13.80 1.67
CA GLY A 18 1.83 12.47 1.08
C GLY A 18 1.82 12.51 -0.46
N GLY A 19 2.21 13.65 -1.04
CA GLY A 19 2.17 13.90 -2.49
C GLY A 19 3.12 13.02 -3.31
N LEU A 20 4.05 12.31 -2.67
CA LEU A 20 4.91 11.30 -3.31
C LEU A 20 4.39 9.86 -3.11
N GLY A 21 3.19 9.69 -2.54
CA GLY A 21 2.50 8.41 -2.44
C GLY A 21 1.63 8.10 -3.65
N PHE A 22 1.07 6.89 -3.68
CA PHE A 22 0.25 6.38 -4.80
C PHE A 22 -0.90 7.32 -5.18
N VAL A 23 -1.82 7.61 -4.25
CA VAL A 23 -2.96 8.52 -4.53
C VAL A 23 -2.50 9.98 -4.64
N GLY A 24 -1.51 10.38 -3.83
CA GLY A 24 -1.04 11.76 -3.78
C GLY A 24 -0.37 12.22 -5.06
N SER A 25 0.43 11.37 -5.69
CA SER A 25 1.07 11.67 -6.97
C SER A 25 0.05 11.81 -8.11
N ALA A 26 -0.91 10.89 -8.19
CA ALA A 26 -2.01 10.97 -9.16
C ALA A 26 -2.84 12.25 -8.97
N LEU A 27 -3.15 12.63 -7.72
CA LEU A 27 -3.83 13.89 -7.42
C LEU A 27 -3.01 15.10 -7.84
N CYS A 28 -1.70 15.12 -7.58
CA CYS A 28 -0.83 16.23 -7.99
C CYS A 28 -0.85 16.44 -9.51
N LEU A 29 -0.72 15.36 -10.28
CA LEU A 29 -0.73 15.40 -11.75
C LEU A 29 -2.09 15.88 -12.27
N GLU A 30 -3.19 15.38 -11.71
CA GLU A 30 -4.54 15.78 -12.12
C GLU A 30 -4.81 17.26 -11.81
N LEU A 31 -4.35 17.78 -10.66
CA LEU A 31 -4.47 19.21 -10.33
C LEU A 31 -3.72 20.09 -11.34
N ILE A 32 -2.50 19.70 -11.74
CA ILE A 32 -1.76 20.40 -12.80
C ILE A 32 -2.52 20.32 -14.13
N ARG A 33 -3.01 19.14 -14.51
CA ARG A 33 -3.77 18.93 -15.76
C ARG A 33 -5.01 19.83 -15.82
N ARG A 34 -5.65 20.09 -14.69
CA ARG A 34 -6.81 20.97 -14.54
C ARG A 34 -6.48 22.46 -14.40
N GLY A 35 -5.21 22.86 -14.57
CA GLY A 35 -4.81 24.27 -14.61
C GLY A 35 -4.51 24.91 -13.26
N ALA A 36 -4.22 24.11 -12.22
CA ALA A 36 -3.72 24.66 -10.96
C ALA A 36 -2.49 25.55 -11.19
N ARG A 37 -2.45 26.73 -10.56
CA ARG A 37 -1.32 27.66 -10.68
C ARG A 37 -0.03 27.06 -10.14
N GLN A 38 -0.14 26.34 -9.03
CA GLN A 38 0.98 25.63 -8.41
C GLN A 38 0.44 24.45 -7.61
N VAL A 39 1.14 23.33 -7.70
CA VAL A 39 0.88 22.15 -6.86
C VAL A 39 2.14 21.82 -6.08
N ARG A 40 2.00 21.65 -4.76
CA ARG A 40 3.08 21.30 -3.84
C ARG A 40 2.89 19.88 -3.31
N ALA A 41 3.81 18.99 -3.62
CA ALA A 41 3.85 17.65 -3.05
C ALA A 41 4.71 17.66 -1.78
N PHE A 42 4.07 17.64 -0.60
CA PHE A 42 4.77 17.58 0.68
C PHE A 42 4.90 16.14 1.16
N ASP A 43 6.11 15.62 1.28
CA ASP A 43 6.36 14.24 1.70
C ASP A 43 7.66 14.10 2.50
N ARG A 44 7.73 13.06 3.33
CA ARG A 44 8.95 12.69 4.06
C ARG A 44 9.98 12.02 3.15
N ARG A 45 9.51 11.35 2.09
CA ARG A 45 10.35 10.75 1.05
C ARG A 45 11.07 11.84 0.28
N LEU A 46 12.32 11.55 -0.11
CA LEU A 46 13.05 12.41 -1.04
C LEU A 46 12.63 12.13 -2.49
N THR A 47 12.37 10.86 -2.81
CA THR A 47 11.99 10.38 -4.14
C THR A 47 10.95 9.27 -4.03
N SER A 48 10.22 9.07 -5.12
CA SER A 48 9.26 7.98 -5.35
C SER A 48 9.30 7.58 -6.83
N PRO A 49 8.65 6.48 -7.24
CA PRO A 49 8.56 6.09 -8.64
C PRO A 49 7.94 7.15 -9.58
N TRP A 50 7.25 8.15 -9.02
CA TRP A 50 6.59 9.23 -9.77
C TRP A 50 7.35 10.55 -9.73
N SER A 51 8.49 10.64 -9.03
CA SER A 51 9.19 11.91 -8.84
C SER A 51 9.60 12.58 -10.15
N ASP A 52 10.07 11.81 -11.13
CA ASP A 52 10.47 12.36 -12.43
C ASP A 52 9.26 12.93 -13.17
N ASP A 53 8.14 12.19 -13.19
CA ASP A 53 6.90 12.61 -13.84
C ASP A 53 6.30 13.87 -13.18
N LEU A 54 6.29 13.91 -11.84
CA LEU A 54 5.85 15.07 -11.08
C LEU A 54 6.71 16.31 -11.38
N ASN A 55 8.04 16.17 -11.41
CA ASN A 55 8.95 17.27 -11.75
C ASN A 55 8.76 17.75 -13.19
N ASN A 56 8.59 16.83 -14.14
CA ASN A 56 8.39 17.15 -15.56
C ASN A 56 7.10 17.95 -15.79
N HIS A 57 6.07 17.72 -14.97
CA HIS A 57 4.81 18.47 -14.98
C HIS A 57 4.82 19.71 -14.08
N GLY A 58 5.97 20.07 -13.49
CA GLY A 58 6.12 21.31 -12.70
C GLY A 58 5.55 21.25 -11.28
N VAL A 59 5.31 20.04 -10.73
CA VAL A 59 4.92 19.88 -9.32
C VAL A 59 6.10 20.22 -8.42
N GLN A 60 5.90 21.11 -7.45
CA GLN A 60 6.93 21.47 -6.48
C GLN A 60 7.06 20.38 -5.42
N LEU A 61 8.16 19.63 -5.43
CA LEU A 61 8.45 18.63 -4.41
C LEU A 61 9.04 19.29 -3.15
N ILE A 62 8.36 19.12 -2.01
CA ILE A 62 8.77 19.66 -0.72
C ILE A 62 9.04 18.50 0.24
N ARG A 63 10.32 18.26 0.54
CA ARG A 63 10.70 17.31 1.57
C ARG A 63 10.49 17.92 2.96
N GLY A 64 9.79 17.18 3.82
CA GLY A 64 9.72 17.48 5.25
C GLY A 64 8.92 16.44 6.01
N ASP A 65 8.94 16.54 7.34
CA ASP A 65 8.25 15.59 8.21
C ASP A 65 6.95 16.21 8.75
N LEU A 66 5.82 15.53 8.54
CA LEU A 66 4.52 15.95 9.05
C LEU A 66 4.51 16.06 10.59
N THR A 67 5.40 15.36 11.29
CA THR A 67 5.55 15.42 12.75
C THR A 67 6.30 16.67 13.22
N ARG A 68 6.86 17.47 12.31
CA ARG A 68 7.63 18.68 12.62
C ARG A 68 6.87 19.93 12.21
N GLN A 69 6.47 20.72 13.20
CA GLN A 69 5.72 21.97 12.99
C GLN A 69 6.37 22.89 11.95
N LYS A 70 7.69 23.12 12.03
CA LYS A 70 8.40 24.00 11.08
C LYS A 70 8.31 23.54 9.63
N ASP A 71 8.32 22.22 9.40
CA ASP A 71 8.24 21.65 8.05
C ASP A 71 6.84 21.82 7.49
N VAL A 72 5.81 21.56 8.31
CA VAL A 72 4.40 21.79 7.96
C VAL A 72 4.15 23.27 7.66
N GLU A 73 4.58 24.17 8.53
CA GLU A 73 4.38 25.61 8.35
C GLU A 73 5.05 26.15 7.09
N LYS A 74 6.28 25.68 6.79
CA LYS A 74 7.00 26.06 5.58
C LYS A 74 6.24 25.60 4.33
N ALA A 75 5.70 24.39 4.34
CA ALA A 75 5.03 23.82 3.18
C ALA A 75 3.67 24.51 2.89
N LEU A 76 2.89 24.77 3.95
CA LEU A 76 1.51 25.26 3.87
C LEU A 76 1.39 26.78 3.63
N ARG A 77 2.46 27.55 3.82
CA ARG A 77 2.40 29.01 3.68
C ARG A 77 1.96 29.45 2.28
N GLY A 78 0.89 30.25 2.20
CA GLY A 78 0.38 30.83 0.95
C GLY A 78 -0.33 29.82 0.04
N VAL A 79 -0.86 28.74 0.62
CA VAL A 79 -1.68 27.72 -0.07
C VAL A 79 -3.16 28.08 0.08
N ASP A 80 -3.95 27.84 -0.96
CA ASP A 80 -5.40 28.08 -0.96
C ASP A 80 -6.20 26.87 -0.47
N CYS A 81 -5.73 25.66 -0.78
CA CYS A 81 -6.36 24.41 -0.38
C CYS A 81 -5.33 23.30 -0.08
N VAL A 82 -5.58 22.58 1.01
CA VAL A 82 -4.77 21.43 1.44
C VAL A 82 -5.54 20.14 1.23
N PHE A 83 -4.90 19.19 0.57
CA PHE A 83 -5.30 17.79 0.50
C PHE A 83 -4.43 16.97 1.45
N HIS A 84 -5.01 16.52 2.56
CA HIS A 84 -4.27 15.81 3.60
C HIS A 84 -4.38 14.29 3.41
N LEU A 85 -3.42 13.70 2.69
CA LEU A 85 -3.35 12.26 2.35
C LEU A 85 -2.27 11.52 3.15
N ALA A 86 -1.30 12.23 3.71
CA ALA A 86 -0.21 11.64 4.48
C ALA A 86 -0.74 10.80 5.65
N SER A 87 -0.32 9.53 5.71
CA SER A 87 -0.66 8.63 6.80
C SER A 87 0.41 7.55 7.01
N TYR A 88 0.36 6.92 8.18
CA TYR A 88 1.23 5.81 8.55
C TYR A 88 0.44 4.63 9.12
N GLY A 89 0.97 3.41 8.98
CA GLY A 89 0.40 2.21 9.61
C GLY A 89 -0.76 1.52 8.89
N MET A 90 -1.03 1.80 7.60
CA MET A 90 -2.21 1.23 6.90
C MET A 90 -2.17 -0.31 6.71
N SER A 91 -0.98 -0.90 6.65
CA SER A 91 -0.78 -2.30 6.29
C SER A 91 0.58 -2.82 6.78
N GLY A 92 0.71 -4.12 7.02
CA GLY A 92 2.00 -4.76 7.30
C GLY A 92 2.51 -4.47 8.71
N LYS A 93 3.83 -4.62 8.91
CA LYS A 93 4.48 -4.44 10.22
C LYS A 93 4.33 -3.01 10.78
N GLU A 94 4.12 -2.04 9.91
CA GLU A 94 3.85 -0.65 10.28
C GLU A 94 2.56 -0.49 11.08
N MET A 95 1.56 -1.39 10.92
CA MET A 95 0.33 -1.41 11.72
C MET A 95 0.59 -1.59 13.22
N LEU A 96 1.72 -2.21 13.56
CA LEU A 96 2.11 -2.55 14.93
C LEU A 96 2.92 -1.43 15.59
N GLN A 97 3.21 -0.31 14.90
CA GLN A 97 3.98 0.81 15.43
C GLN A 97 3.07 1.91 16.00
N PHE A 98 2.29 1.58 17.03
CA PHE A 98 1.24 2.42 17.61
C PHE A 98 1.67 3.88 17.86
N GLY A 99 2.79 4.10 18.55
CA GLY A 99 3.26 5.46 18.86
C GLY A 99 3.51 6.30 17.61
N ARG A 100 4.16 5.71 16.59
CA ARG A 100 4.44 6.39 15.32
C ARG A 100 3.18 6.62 14.49
N VAL A 101 2.21 5.71 14.59
CA VAL A 101 0.90 5.87 13.95
C VAL A 101 0.17 7.08 14.53
N ASP A 102 0.14 7.22 15.86
CA ASP A 102 -0.50 8.37 16.52
C ASP A 102 0.27 9.68 16.25
N GLU A 103 1.61 9.66 16.30
CA GLU A 103 2.43 10.83 15.95
C GLU A 103 2.14 11.36 14.54
N VAL A 104 2.04 10.48 13.54
CA VAL A 104 1.81 10.91 12.16
C VAL A 104 0.34 11.24 11.92
N ASN A 105 -0.57 10.32 12.27
CA ASN A 105 -1.96 10.43 11.86
C ASN A 105 -2.76 11.39 12.75
N ILE A 106 -2.45 11.51 14.04
CA ILE A 106 -3.17 12.40 14.96
C ILE A 106 -2.40 13.71 15.11
N ASN A 107 -1.17 13.67 15.64
CA ASN A 107 -0.42 14.89 15.94
C ASN A 107 -0.05 15.64 14.65
N GLY A 108 0.35 14.92 13.59
CA GLY A 108 0.57 15.51 12.26
C GLY A 108 -0.67 16.19 11.68
N THR A 109 -1.85 15.60 11.86
CA THR A 109 -3.13 16.23 11.46
C THR A 109 -3.40 17.51 12.26
N CYS A 110 -3.14 17.51 13.57
CA CYS A 110 -3.25 18.71 14.41
C CYS A 110 -2.34 19.84 13.91
N LEU A 111 -1.10 19.53 13.52
CA LEU A 111 -0.16 20.51 12.97
C LEU A 111 -0.66 21.11 11.64
N VAL A 112 -1.27 20.29 10.77
CA VAL A 112 -1.89 20.75 9.51
C VAL A 112 -3.07 21.68 9.81
N LEU A 113 -3.96 21.31 10.73
CA LEU A 113 -5.11 22.12 11.13
C LEU A 113 -4.68 23.48 11.69
N GLU A 114 -3.67 23.48 12.57
CA GLU A 114 -3.13 24.71 13.16
C GLU A 114 -2.50 25.62 12.10
N ALA A 115 -1.73 25.05 11.17
CA ALA A 115 -1.17 25.78 10.05
C ALA A 115 -2.24 26.35 9.12
N CYS A 116 -3.33 25.61 8.86
CA CYS A 116 -4.47 26.14 8.09
C CYS A 116 -5.09 27.37 8.76
N LEU A 117 -5.28 27.33 10.09
CA LEU A 117 -5.84 28.46 10.84
C LEU A 117 -4.89 29.67 10.90
N GLN A 118 -3.58 29.42 10.96
CA GLN A 118 -2.53 30.43 11.03
C GLN A 118 -2.29 31.14 9.70
N PHE A 119 -2.32 30.39 8.59
CA PHE A 119 -2.06 30.91 7.25
C PHE A 119 -3.32 31.21 6.45
N GLU A 120 -4.49 31.20 7.11
CA GLU A 120 -5.80 31.55 6.51
C GLU A 120 -6.17 30.66 5.31
N ILE A 121 -5.79 29.38 5.36
CA ILE A 121 -6.11 28.39 4.32
C ILE A 121 -7.58 28.04 4.43
N LYS A 122 -8.35 28.31 3.37
CA LYS A 122 -9.81 28.18 3.37
C LYS A 122 -10.31 26.75 3.35
N ARG A 123 -9.62 25.85 2.66
CA ARG A 123 -10.15 24.51 2.34
C ARG A 123 -9.18 23.42 2.76
N LEU A 124 -9.70 22.44 3.50
CA LEU A 124 -8.98 21.22 3.86
C LEU A 124 -9.81 19.98 3.52
N VAL A 125 -9.33 19.17 2.57
CA VAL A 125 -9.90 17.85 2.28
C VAL A 125 -9.03 16.80 2.95
N TYR A 126 -9.59 16.05 3.89
CA TYR A 126 -8.90 14.97 4.58
C TYR A 126 -9.24 13.62 3.98
N VAL A 127 -8.23 12.85 3.57
CA VAL A 127 -8.46 11.47 3.12
C VAL A 127 -8.39 10.55 4.32
N SER A 128 -9.56 10.12 4.76
CA SER A 128 -9.83 9.19 5.84
C SER A 128 -9.88 7.75 5.34
N THR A 129 -10.76 6.90 5.87
CA THR A 129 -10.92 5.49 5.52
C THR A 129 -12.26 4.97 6.00
N TYR A 130 -12.82 3.95 5.35
CA TYR A 130 -14.01 3.26 5.88
C TYR A 130 -13.77 2.57 7.23
N ASN A 131 -12.51 2.31 7.60
CA ASN A 131 -12.17 1.71 8.90
C ASN A 131 -12.63 2.57 10.09
N VAL A 132 -12.98 3.84 9.89
CA VAL A 132 -13.49 4.69 10.98
C VAL A 132 -14.86 4.28 11.52
N VAL A 133 -15.61 3.47 10.77
CA VAL A 133 -16.91 2.90 11.20
C VAL A 133 -16.91 1.37 11.23
N PHE A 134 -15.83 0.72 10.79
CA PHE A 134 -15.75 -0.72 10.65
C PHE A 134 -14.67 -1.34 11.55
N GLY A 135 -15.06 -2.33 12.34
CA GLY A 135 -14.17 -3.08 13.23
C GLY A 135 -14.45 -4.59 13.25
N GLY A 136 -14.90 -5.16 12.12
CA GLY A 136 -15.11 -6.61 12.00
C GLY A 136 -16.55 -7.09 12.23
N LYS A 137 -17.52 -6.18 12.31
CA LYS A 137 -18.96 -6.50 12.23
C LYS A 137 -19.45 -6.23 10.81
N GLU A 138 -20.38 -7.06 10.35
CA GLU A 138 -20.92 -6.95 9.00
C GLU A 138 -21.60 -5.59 8.77
N ILE A 139 -21.32 -4.97 7.61
CA ILE A 139 -21.96 -3.75 7.14
C ILE A 139 -22.37 -3.95 5.68
N VAL A 140 -23.67 -3.91 5.42
CA VAL A 140 -24.22 -4.08 4.07
C VAL A 140 -24.76 -2.73 3.63
N ASN A 141 -24.13 -2.15 2.60
CA ASN A 141 -24.54 -0.86 2.02
C ASN A 141 -24.62 0.28 3.06
N GLY A 142 -23.64 0.36 3.95
CA GLY A 142 -23.57 1.39 4.99
C GLY A 142 -23.45 2.80 4.42
N ASN A 143 -23.85 3.83 5.17
CA ASN A 143 -23.75 5.23 4.75
C ASN A 143 -23.16 6.11 5.86
N GLU A 144 -23.07 7.41 5.62
CA GLU A 144 -22.44 8.38 6.51
C GLU A 144 -23.14 8.56 7.87
N SER A 145 -24.36 8.04 8.06
CA SER A 145 -25.05 8.08 9.36
C SER A 145 -24.55 7.01 10.33
N LEU A 146 -23.70 6.08 9.89
CA LEU A 146 -23.09 5.09 10.77
C LEU A 146 -22.22 5.79 11.83
N PRO A 147 -22.32 5.36 13.11
CA PRO A 147 -21.49 5.92 14.15
C PRO A 147 -20.03 5.52 13.91
N TYR A 148 -19.12 6.34 14.45
CA TYR A 148 -17.72 5.93 14.55
C TYR A 148 -17.63 4.62 15.33
N PHE A 149 -16.74 3.74 14.88
CA PHE A 149 -16.41 2.55 15.63
C PHE A 149 -15.76 2.97 16.96
N PRO A 150 -16.09 2.33 18.10
CA PRO A 150 -15.54 2.72 19.39
C PRO A 150 -14.01 2.71 19.39
N ILE A 151 -13.41 3.78 19.91
CA ILE A 151 -11.95 4.01 19.86
C ILE A 151 -11.18 2.87 20.53
N ASP A 152 -11.70 2.33 21.63
CA ASP A 152 -11.06 1.27 22.42
C ASP A 152 -11.25 -0.13 21.82
N ASP A 153 -12.21 -0.31 20.90
CA ASP A 153 -12.50 -1.60 20.28
C ASP A 153 -11.69 -1.84 19.00
N HIS A 154 -11.00 -0.82 18.46
CA HIS A 154 -10.21 -0.94 17.24
C HIS A 154 -9.08 -1.96 17.41
N VAL A 155 -9.04 -2.95 16.50
CA VAL A 155 -7.98 -3.97 16.51
C VAL A 155 -6.67 -3.52 15.87
N ASP A 156 -6.67 -2.41 15.13
CA ASP A 156 -5.47 -1.77 14.58
C ASP A 156 -5.37 -0.29 14.95
N SER A 157 -4.14 0.14 15.21
CA SER A 157 -3.79 1.54 15.50
C SER A 157 -4.15 2.50 14.37
N TYR A 158 -4.13 2.03 13.12
CA TYR A 158 -4.45 2.86 11.96
C TYR A 158 -5.93 3.25 11.92
N GLY A 159 -6.85 2.28 11.98
CA GLY A 159 -8.28 2.57 12.08
C GLY A 159 -8.59 3.55 13.20
N ARG A 160 -8.09 3.28 14.41
CA ARG A 160 -8.24 4.15 15.59
C ARG A 160 -7.76 5.57 15.35
N SER A 161 -6.52 5.73 14.90
CA SER A 161 -5.90 7.05 14.72
C SER A 161 -6.59 7.85 13.62
N LYS A 162 -7.04 7.20 12.53
CA LYS A 162 -7.82 7.85 11.48
C LYS A 162 -9.21 8.28 11.98
N SER A 163 -9.87 7.50 12.85
CA SER A 163 -11.13 7.91 13.50
C SER A 163 -10.97 9.18 14.32
N ILE A 164 -9.92 9.25 15.15
CA ILE A 164 -9.62 10.44 15.98
C ILE A 164 -9.32 11.64 15.08
N ALA A 165 -8.45 11.47 14.10
CA ALA A 165 -8.06 12.55 13.19
C ALA A 165 -9.22 13.05 12.32
N GLU A 166 -10.10 12.18 11.82
CA GLU A 166 -11.31 12.60 11.09
C GLU A 166 -12.23 13.46 11.97
N GLN A 167 -12.50 13.00 13.20
CA GLN A 167 -13.31 13.77 14.16
C GLN A 167 -12.71 15.14 14.46
N LEU A 168 -11.37 15.21 14.62
CA LEU A 168 -10.67 16.48 14.79
C LEU A 168 -10.86 17.38 13.57
N VAL A 169 -10.63 16.88 12.36
CA VAL A 169 -10.81 17.66 11.12
C VAL A 169 -12.22 18.20 10.98
N LEU A 170 -13.25 17.36 11.16
CA LEU A 170 -14.65 17.77 11.01
C LEU A 170 -15.06 18.77 12.10
N LYS A 171 -14.55 18.62 13.33
CA LYS A 171 -14.78 19.58 14.43
C LYS A 171 -14.12 20.96 14.19
N HIS A 172 -13.12 21.04 13.31
CA HIS A 172 -12.49 22.30 12.92
C HIS A 172 -13.23 23.01 11.78
N ASN A 173 -14.23 22.38 11.16
CA ASN A 173 -15.06 23.03 10.17
C ASN A 173 -15.74 24.28 10.73
N GLY A 174 -15.72 25.37 9.98
CA GLY A 174 -16.32 26.65 10.33
C GLY A 174 -15.52 27.47 11.35
N ARG A 175 -14.33 27.02 11.80
CA ARG A 175 -13.51 27.80 12.74
C ARG A 175 -12.97 29.08 12.10
N PRO A 176 -13.04 30.23 12.79
CA PRO A 176 -12.47 31.48 12.31
C PRO A 176 -10.93 31.41 12.31
N PHE A 177 -10.32 32.12 11.37
CA PHE A 177 -8.85 32.26 11.35
C PHE A 177 -8.34 33.17 12.45
N LYS A 178 -7.06 33.03 12.80
CA LYS A 178 -6.42 33.81 13.89
C LYS A 178 -6.49 35.32 13.70
N LYS A 179 -6.44 35.80 12.45
CA LYS A 179 -6.52 37.24 12.14
C LYS A 179 -7.95 37.79 12.21
N ASN A 180 -8.96 36.93 12.43
CA ASN A 180 -10.37 37.27 12.63
C ASN A 180 -10.97 38.20 11.56
N ASN A 181 -10.76 37.88 10.28
CA ASN A 181 -11.22 38.65 9.12
C ASN A 181 -12.62 38.24 8.61
N GLY A 182 -13.47 37.63 9.46
CA GLY A 182 -14.76 37.04 9.06
C GLY A 182 -14.67 35.75 8.22
N LYS A 183 -13.47 35.43 7.69
CA LYS A 183 -13.17 34.18 6.98
C LYS A 183 -12.96 33.01 7.95
N ARG A 184 -13.27 31.80 7.47
CA ARG A 184 -13.24 30.57 8.25
C ARG A 184 -12.66 29.41 7.45
N LEU A 185 -12.19 28.39 8.16
CA LEU A 185 -11.75 27.12 7.60
C LEU A 185 -12.95 26.23 7.28
N TYR A 186 -13.04 25.72 6.06
CA TYR A 186 -13.98 24.67 5.68
C TYR A 186 -13.24 23.35 5.51
N THR A 187 -13.80 22.29 6.10
CA THR A 187 -13.19 20.94 6.06
C THR A 187 -14.20 19.89 5.61
N CYS A 188 -13.71 18.84 4.96
CA CYS A 188 -14.50 17.63 4.70
C CYS A 188 -13.59 16.39 4.77
N ALA A 189 -14.22 15.21 4.83
CA ALA A 189 -13.50 13.94 4.90
C ALA A 189 -13.94 12.97 3.79
N ILE A 190 -12.97 12.28 3.20
CA ILE A 190 -13.18 11.25 2.19
C ILE A 190 -12.87 9.89 2.81
N ARG A 191 -13.84 8.98 2.84
CA ARG A 191 -13.73 7.60 3.34
C ARG A 191 -13.65 6.65 2.15
N PRO A 192 -12.48 6.48 1.51
CA PRO A 192 -12.35 5.59 0.37
C PRO A 192 -12.50 4.14 0.79
N ALA A 193 -13.04 3.33 -0.13
CA ALA A 193 -12.92 1.88 -0.16
C ALA A 193 -11.45 1.42 -0.39
N ALA A 194 -11.22 0.11 -0.60
CA ALA A 194 -9.88 -0.37 -0.90
C ALA A 194 -9.38 0.19 -2.24
N VAL A 195 -8.29 0.97 -2.19
CA VAL A 195 -7.78 1.68 -3.37
C VAL A 195 -6.88 0.76 -4.19
N TYR A 196 -7.08 0.74 -5.51
CA TYR A 196 -6.24 -0.01 -6.43
C TYR A 196 -5.96 0.76 -7.72
N GLY A 197 -4.95 0.31 -8.46
CA GLY A 197 -4.57 0.89 -9.75
C GLY A 197 -3.11 0.62 -10.11
N PRO A 198 -2.66 1.07 -11.30
CA PRO A 198 -1.26 1.06 -11.70
C PRO A 198 -0.37 1.78 -10.69
N GLY A 199 0.67 1.13 -10.18
CA GLY A 199 1.58 1.76 -9.22
C GLY A 199 1.21 1.62 -7.75
N GLU A 200 0.15 0.89 -7.40
CA GLU A 200 -0.16 0.59 -5.99
C GLU A 200 1.07 -0.04 -5.28
N GLU A 201 1.49 0.57 -4.17
CA GLU A 201 2.79 0.29 -3.53
C GLU A 201 2.72 -0.61 -2.29
N ARG A 202 1.53 -0.96 -1.79
CA ARG A 202 1.39 -1.64 -0.49
C ARG A 202 0.75 -3.00 -0.60
N HIS A 203 -0.51 -3.07 -1.00
CA HIS A 203 -1.29 -4.30 -0.96
C HIS A 203 -0.87 -5.27 -2.04
N PHE A 204 -0.82 -4.83 -3.29
CA PHE A 204 -0.53 -5.67 -4.45
C PHE A 204 0.92 -6.18 -4.43
N PRO A 205 1.95 -5.37 -4.12
CA PRO A 205 3.31 -5.89 -3.96
C PRO A 205 3.42 -6.97 -2.88
N ARG A 206 2.72 -6.82 -1.75
CA ARG A 206 2.70 -7.85 -0.69
C ARG A 206 2.01 -9.13 -1.15
N ILE A 207 0.83 -9.01 -1.76
CA ILE A 207 0.06 -10.15 -2.28
C ILE A 207 0.88 -10.89 -3.34
N VAL A 208 1.43 -10.17 -4.33
CA VAL A 208 2.28 -10.76 -5.37
C VAL A 208 3.54 -11.38 -4.77
N SER A 209 4.17 -10.75 -3.78
CA SER A 209 5.32 -11.34 -3.09
C SER A 209 4.96 -12.64 -2.36
N PHE A 210 3.81 -12.70 -1.69
CA PHE A 210 3.34 -13.94 -1.06
C PHE A 210 2.98 -15.00 -2.10
N ALA A 211 2.41 -14.60 -3.24
CA ALA A 211 2.13 -15.50 -4.36
C ALA A 211 3.44 -16.13 -4.90
N LYS A 212 4.46 -15.30 -5.15
CA LYS A 212 5.81 -15.74 -5.57
C LYS A 212 6.44 -16.72 -4.58
N LEU A 213 6.26 -16.49 -3.28
CA LEU A 213 6.82 -17.33 -2.23
C LEU A 213 5.99 -18.59 -1.94
N GLY A 214 4.82 -18.75 -2.56
CA GLY A 214 3.88 -19.85 -2.25
C GLY A 214 3.20 -19.71 -0.89
N LEU A 215 3.18 -18.51 -0.31
CA LEU A 215 2.63 -18.21 1.02
C LEU A 215 1.16 -17.77 0.98
N LEU A 216 0.56 -17.61 -0.20
CA LEU A 216 -0.90 -17.44 -0.36
C LEU A 216 -1.61 -18.79 -0.20
N ALA A 217 -1.60 -19.33 1.03
CA ALA A 217 -2.09 -20.68 1.30
C ALA A 217 -3.61 -20.78 1.44
N PHE A 218 -4.30 -19.71 1.88
CA PHE A 218 -5.73 -19.75 2.20
C PHE A 218 -6.49 -18.55 1.64
N LYS A 219 -7.73 -18.80 1.18
CA LYS A 219 -8.77 -17.77 1.11
C LYS A 219 -9.37 -17.60 2.50
N ILE A 220 -9.52 -16.36 2.96
CA ILE A 220 -10.02 -16.05 4.31
C ILE A 220 -11.50 -15.71 4.21
N GLY A 221 -12.32 -16.35 5.06
CA GLY A 221 -13.76 -16.12 5.09
C GLY A 221 -14.53 -16.86 4.00
N ASP A 222 -15.81 -16.56 3.90
CA ASP A 222 -16.75 -17.19 2.97
C ASP A 222 -16.64 -16.59 1.57
N ALA A 223 -17.02 -17.34 0.54
CA ALA A 223 -17.05 -16.87 -0.85
C ALA A 223 -18.05 -15.72 -1.04
N ASN A 224 -19.10 -15.68 -0.23
CA ASN A 224 -20.14 -14.64 -0.29
C ASN A 224 -19.74 -13.31 0.38
N VAL A 225 -18.58 -13.25 1.04
CA VAL A 225 -18.08 -12.00 1.64
C VAL A 225 -17.87 -10.95 0.56
N LYS A 226 -18.45 -9.76 0.74
CA LYS A 226 -18.32 -8.64 -0.20
C LYS A 226 -17.60 -7.46 0.41
N THR A 227 -16.70 -6.89 -0.38
CA THR A 227 -15.89 -5.71 -0.06
C THR A 227 -15.93 -4.73 -1.23
N ASP A 228 -15.83 -3.44 -0.94
CA ASP A 228 -15.73 -2.41 -1.98
C ASP A 228 -14.28 -2.08 -2.35
N TRP A 229 -14.12 -1.70 -3.61
CA TRP A 229 -12.87 -1.20 -4.18
C TRP A 229 -13.12 0.15 -4.87
N VAL A 230 -12.07 0.94 -4.98
CA VAL A 230 -12.10 2.21 -5.73
C VAL A 230 -10.85 2.33 -6.59
N TYR A 231 -11.05 2.59 -7.88
CA TYR A 231 -9.94 2.87 -8.79
C TYR A 231 -9.31 4.23 -8.45
N VAL A 232 -7.98 4.32 -8.51
CA VAL A 232 -7.24 5.52 -8.09
C VAL A 232 -7.73 6.80 -8.77
N ASP A 233 -8.04 6.78 -10.06
CA ASP A 233 -8.51 7.97 -10.77
C ASP A 233 -9.92 8.39 -10.34
N ASN A 234 -10.80 7.42 -10.03
CA ASN A 234 -12.12 7.70 -9.45
C ASN A 234 -11.99 8.34 -8.07
N LEU A 235 -11.04 7.86 -7.25
CA LEU A 235 -10.76 8.47 -5.95
C LEU A 235 -10.20 9.89 -6.09
N VAL A 236 -9.28 10.13 -7.01
CA VAL A 236 -8.75 11.47 -7.30
C VAL A 236 -9.87 12.42 -7.71
N LEU A 237 -10.77 11.97 -8.60
CA LEU A 237 -11.96 12.75 -8.99
C LEU A 237 -12.81 13.11 -7.76
N ALA A 238 -13.12 12.14 -6.89
CA ALA A 238 -13.90 12.39 -5.69
C ALA A 238 -13.23 13.42 -4.74
N ILE A 239 -11.91 13.34 -4.58
CA ILE A 239 -11.13 14.27 -3.75
C ILE A 239 -11.21 15.69 -4.32
N ILE A 240 -11.07 15.85 -5.64
CA ILE A 240 -11.19 17.15 -6.31
C ILE A 240 -12.60 17.71 -6.16
N LEU A 241 -13.63 16.90 -6.44
CA LEU A 241 -15.04 17.31 -6.29
C LEU A 241 -15.35 17.72 -4.84
N ALA A 242 -14.78 17.05 -3.85
CA ALA A 242 -14.93 17.44 -2.46
C ALA A 242 -14.31 18.82 -2.18
N SER A 243 -13.14 19.13 -2.76
CA SER A 243 -12.54 20.46 -2.64
C SER A 243 -13.35 21.56 -3.33
N MET A 244 -14.05 21.23 -4.41
CA MET A 244 -14.97 22.12 -5.12
C MET A 244 -16.26 22.33 -4.31
N GLY A 245 -16.74 21.28 -3.63
CA GLY A 245 -17.86 21.35 -2.69
C GLY A 245 -17.59 22.20 -1.45
N LEU A 246 -16.34 22.59 -1.20
CA LEU A 246 -15.92 23.52 -0.14
C LEU A 246 -15.83 24.99 -0.59
N LEU A 247 -16.11 25.31 -1.85
CA LEU A 247 -16.14 26.69 -2.33
C LEU A 247 -17.32 27.46 -1.71
N ASP A 248 -17.04 28.64 -1.16
CA ASP A 248 -17.99 29.52 -0.48
C ASP A 248 -18.38 30.75 -1.32
N ASP A 249 -17.80 30.88 -2.51
CA ASP A 249 -17.86 32.05 -3.39
C ASP A 249 -18.44 31.75 -4.77
N ILE A 250 -19.08 30.60 -4.95
CA ILE A 250 -19.70 30.23 -6.24
C ILE A 250 -20.87 31.21 -6.54
N PRO A 251 -20.82 31.93 -7.69
CA PRO A 251 -21.88 32.85 -8.08
C PRO A 251 -23.25 32.16 -8.09
N ASN A 252 -24.30 32.85 -7.62
CA ASN A 252 -25.68 32.37 -7.54
C ASN A 252 -25.96 31.20 -6.56
N LYS A 253 -24.99 30.81 -5.71
CA LYS A 253 -25.16 29.76 -4.71
C LYS A 253 -25.11 30.22 -3.25
N GLY A 254 -25.18 31.53 -3.02
CA GLY A 254 -25.12 32.19 -1.69
C GLY A 254 -25.58 31.29 -0.54
N GLY A 255 -24.62 30.67 0.13
CA GLY A 255 -24.89 29.56 1.04
C GLY A 255 -23.60 28.92 1.57
N HIS A 256 -23.73 28.20 2.68
CA HIS A 256 -22.65 27.42 3.28
C HIS A 256 -22.19 26.32 2.30
N PRO A 257 -20.88 26.07 2.14
CA PRO A 257 -20.40 25.06 1.20
C PRO A 257 -21.02 23.69 1.49
N VAL A 258 -21.42 22.97 0.44
CA VAL A 258 -22.14 21.69 0.58
C VAL A 258 -21.30 20.62 1.27
N ALA A 259 -19.99 20.61 1.03
CA ALA A 259 -19.07 19.63 1.62
C ALA A 259 -18.62 19.98 3.03
N ALA A 260 -18.87 21.19 3.50
CA ALA A 260 -18.32 21.67 4.75
C ALA A 260 -18.89 20.91 5.96
N GLY A 261 -17.99 20.30 6.74
CA GLY A 261 -18.30 19.47 7.90
C GLY A 261 -18.77 18.06 7.56
N GLN A 262 -18.69 17.64 6.28
CA GLN A 262 -19.24 16.37 5.82
C GLN A 262 -18.17 15.30 5.59
N PRO A 263 -18.42 14.04 6.02
CA PRO A 263 -17.75 12.87 5.48
C PRO A 263 -18.47 12.36 4.22
N TYR A 264 -17.74 11.62 3.37
CA TYR A 264 -18.25 10.94 2.17
C TYR A 264 -17.61 9.57 1.95
N PHE A 265 -18.40 8.52 1.79
CA PHE A 265 -17.90 7.22 1.32
C PHE A 265 -17.69 7.23 -0.19
N ILE A 266 -16.55 6.72 -0.64
CA ILE A 266 -16.19 6.67 -2.06
C ILE A 266 -15.84 5.24 -2.46
N SER A 267 -16.56 4.68 -3.44
CA SER A 267 -16.31 3.38 -4.05
C SER A 267 -16.69 3.38 -5.54
N ASP A 268 -16.28 2.35 -6.27
CA ASP A 268 -16.72 2.12 -7.66
C ASP A 268 -18.13 1.50 -7.73
N GLY A 269 -18.80 1.29 -6.59
CA GLY A 269 -20.19 0.79 -6.55
C GLY A 269 -20.37 -0.68 -6.95
N SER A 270 -19.30 -1.48 -6.91
CA SER A 270 -19.30 -2.88 -7.34
C SER A 270 -18.75 -3.81 -6.26
N PRO A 271 -19.51 -4.07 -5.16
CA PRO A 271 -19.05 -4.92 -4.07
C PRO A 271 -18.80 -6.36 -4.56
N ILE A 272 -17.60 -6.87 -4.29
CA ILE A 272 -17.14 -8.18 -4.75
C ILE A 272 -16.27 -8.84 -3.68
N ASN A 273 -16.13 -10.16 -3.73
CA ASN A 273 -15.17 -10.87 -2.90
C ASN A 273 -13.74 -10.45 -3.24
N SER A 274 -12.92 -10.15 -2.22
CA SER A 274 -11.54 -9.70 -2.41
C SER A 274 -10.67 -10.70 -3.19
N PHE A 275 -10.89 -12.02 -3.04
CA PHE A 275 -10.13 -13.02 -3.79
C PHE A 275 -10.59 -13.11 -5.25
N GLU A 276 -11.88 -12.92 -5.52
CA GLU A 276 -12.42 -12.83 -6.89
C GLU A 276 -11.93 -11.56 -7.60
N PHE A 277 -11.85 -10.44 -6.88
CA PHE A 277 -11.29 -9.19 -7.40
C PHE A 277 -9.82 -9.33 -7.79
N LEU A 278 -9.01 -10.01 -6.97
CA LEU A 278 -7.57 -10.20 -7.22
C LEU A 278 -7.25 -11.32 -8.23
N GLN A 279 -8.22 -12.20 -8.52
CA GLN A 279 -8.02 -13.37 -9.37
C GLN A 279 -7.51 -13.03 -10.78
N PRO A 280 -8.05 -12.04 -11.52
CA PRO A 280 -7.54 -11.66 -12.83
C PRO A 280 -6.07 -11.24 -12.78
N LEU A 281 -5.69 -10.45 -11.77
CA LEU A 281 -4.30 -10.01 -11.59
C LEU A 281 -3.37 -11.19 -11.36
N LEU A 282 -3.66 -12.06 -10.39
CA LEU A 282 -2.77 -13.18 -10.07
C LEU A 282 -2.62 -14.16 -11.23
N ARG A 283 -3.72 -14.48 -11.93
CA ARG A 283 -3.68 -15.35 -13.12
C ARG A 283 -2.87 -14.73 -14.25
N SER A 284 -3.02 -13.43 -14.51
CA SER A 284 -2.25 -12.73 -15.54
C SER A 284 -0.74 -12.70 -15.29
N LEU A 285 -0.33 -12.94 -14.04
CA LEU A 285 1.05 -13.04 -13.59
C LEU A 285 1.50 -14.48 -13.36
N ASP A 286 0.76 -15.48 -13.86
CA ASP A 286 1.06 -16.90 -13.73
C ASP A 286 1.21 -17.40 -12.28
N TYR A 287 0.48 -16.79 -11.35
CA TYR A 287 0.44 -17.23 -9.96
C TYR A 287 -0.87 -17.96 -9.65
N ASP A 288 -0.75 -19.03 -8.86
CA ASP A 288 -1.90 -19.79 -8.40
C ASP A 288 -2.68 -19.05 -7.31
N LEU A 289 -4.00 -19.24 -7.33
CA LEU A 289 -4.86 -18.82 -6.23
C LEU A 289 -4.86 -19.87 -5.12
N PRO A 290 -5.05 -19.46 -3.85
CA PRO A 290 -5.24 -20.41 -2.77
C PRO A 290 -6.42 -21.34 -3.06
N LYS A 291 -6.21 -22.65 -2.90
CA LYS A 291 -7.27 -23.66 -3.06
C LYS A 291 -8.00 -23.94 -1.75
N ALA A 292 -7.32 -23.79 -0.62
CA ALA A 292 -7.89 -23.99 0.70
C ALA A 292 -8.55 -22.70 1.21
N THR A 293 -9.52 -22.88 2.11
CA THR A 293 -10.23 -21.79 2.80
C THR A 293 -9.94 -21.86 4.30
N LEU A 294 -9.81 -20.71 4.95
CA LEU A 294 -9.65 -20.57 6.39
C LEU A 294 -10.78 -19.71 6.92
N SER A 295 -11.58 -20.23 7.86
CA SER A 295 -12.67 -19.45 8.43
C SER A 295 -12.15 -18.29 9.28
N VAL A 296 -12.94 -17.23 9.39
CA VAL A 296 -12.56 -15.98 10.09
C VAL A 296 -12.06 -16.23 11.52
N PRO A 297 -12.74 -17.04 12.38
CA PRO A 297 -12.25 -17.27 13.74
C PRO A 297 -10.86 -17.90 13.80
N HIS A 298 -10.57 -18.89 12.95
CA HIS A 298 -9.26 -19.53 12.88
C HIS A 298 -8.19 -18.58 12.34
N ALA A 299 -8.53 -17.79 11.31
CA ALA A 299 -7.65 -16.75 10.78
C ALA A 299 -7.32 -15.69 11.84
N LEU A 300 -8.28 -15.32 12.70
CA LEU A 300 -8.05 -14.39 13.80
C LEU A 300 -7.12 -14.96 14.87
N ILE A 301 -7.27 -16.25 15.23
CA ILE A 301 -6.33 -16.92 16.16
C ILE A 301 -4.91 -16.85 15.59
N LEU A 302 -4.75 -17.20 14.31
CA LEU A 302 -3.46 -17.15 13.64
C LEU A 302 -2.90 -15.72 13.60
N GLY A 303 -3.73 -14.73 13.26
CA GLY A 303 -3.35 -13.32 13.27
C GLY A 303 -2.92 -12.81 14.65
N ARG A 304 -3.56 -13.26 15.73
CA ARG A 304 -3.18 -12.91 17.10
C ARG A 304 -1.83 -13.50 17.48
N ILE A 305 -1.56 -14.76 17.10
CA ILE A 305 -0.25 -15.39 17.30
C ILE A 305 0.84 -14.60 16.56
N VAL A 306 0.61 -14.26 15.29
CA VAL A 306 1.55 -13.45 14.50
C VAL A 306 1.75 -12.08 15.13
N SER A 307 0.67 -11.42 15.56
CA SER A 307 0.76 -10.13 16.24
C SER A 307 1.61 -10.23 17.51
N ALA A 308 1.42 -11.26 18.34
CA ALA A 308 2.21 -11.47 19.55
C ALA A 308 3.70 -11.67 19.26
N ILE A 309 4.04 -12.45 18.24
CA ILE A 309 5.43 -12.62 17.78
C ILE A 309 6.02 -11.26 17.37
N TYR A 310 5.30 -10.47 16.57
CA TYR A 310 5.79 -9.18 16.11
C TYR A 310 5.86 -8.12 17.22
N THR A 311 5.04 -8.25 18.27
CA THR A 311 5.17 -7.42 19.49
C THR A 311 6.49 -7.71 20.20
N VAL A 312 6.92 -8.98 20.30
CA VAL A 312 8.26 -9.32 20.84
C VAL A 312 9.36 -8.76 19.94
N LEU A 313 9.14 -8.75 18.62
CA LEU A 313 10.07 -8.22 17.63
C LEU A 313 9.98 -6.69 17.45
N TYR A 314 9.22 -5.99 18.29
CA TYR A 314 8.95 -4.55 18.16
C TYR A 314 10.22 -3.70 17.95
N PRO A 315 11.33 -3.89 18.69
CA PRO A 315 12.55 -3.10 18.52
C PRO A 315 13.17 -3.19 17.10
N TRP A 316 12.85 -4.25 16.35
CA TRP A 316 13.37 -4.51 15.01
C TRP A 316 12.36 -4.28 13.90
N LEU A 317 11.15 -3.79 14.17
CA LEU A 317 10.11 -3.59 13.13
C LEU A 317 10.60 -2.70 11.97
N ASN A 318 11.46 -1.72 12.24
CA ASN A 318 12.02 -0.84 11.21
C ASN A 318 13.18 -1.46 10.42
N ARG A 319 13.61 -2.69 10.73
CA ARG A 319 14.72 -3.34 10.03
C ARG A 319 14.26 -3.97 8.73
N TRP A 320 15.06 -3.81 7.68
CA TRP A 320 14.76 -4.29 6.34
C TRP A 320 14.76 -5.82 6.24
N TRP A 321 15.54 -6.52 7.09
CA TRP A 321 15.62 -7.97 7.11
C TRP A 321 14.42 -8.64 7.78
N LEU A 322 13.65 -7.91 8.61
CA LEU A 322 12.46 -8.46 9.25
C LEU A 322 11.32 -8.53 8.23
N PRO A 323 10.77 -9.72 7.93
CA PRO A 323 9.73 -9.90 6.94
C PRO A 323 8.44 -9.17 7.32
N GLN A 324 7.53 -9.06 6.35
CA GLN A 324 6.17 -8.57 6.61
C GLN A 324 5.35 -9.68 7.31
N PRO A 325 4.49 -9.34 8.27
CA PRO A 325 3.57 -10.31 8.83
C PRO A 325 2.66 -10.83 7.72
N PHE A 326 2.49 -12.15 7.68
CA PHE A 326 1.70 -12.78 6.63
C PHE A 326 0.20 -12.57 6.84
N ILE A 327 -0.23 -12.39 8.08
CA ILE A 327 -1.62 -12.10 8.45
C ILE A 327 -1.66 -11.34 9.78
N LEU A 328 -2.50 -10.31 9.85
CA LEU A 328 -2.83 -9.61 11.10
C LEU A 328 -4.34 -9.59 11.32
N PRO A 329 -4.84 -9.47 12.57
CA PRO A 329 -6.28 -9.51 12.86
C PRO A 329 -7.10 -8.50 12.05
N ALA A 330 -6.59 -7.28 11.89
CA ALA A 330 -7.25 -6.26 11.09
C ALA A 330 -7.31 -6.60 9.59
N GLU A 331 -6.31 -7.30 9.05
CA GLU A 331 -6.33 -7.77 7.67
C GLU A 331 -7.37 -8.88 7.50
N VAL A 332 -7.54 -9.76 8.51
CA VAL A 332 -8.57 -10.80 8.52
C VAL A 332 -9.97 -10.20 8.41
N TYR A 333 -10.29 -9.17 9.21
CA TYR A 333 -11.59 -8.51 9.12
C TYR A 333 -11.82 -7.83 7.77
N LYS A 334 -10.78 -7.18 7.22
CA LYS A 334 -10.85 -6.48 5.93
C LYS A 334 -11.09 -7.40 4.72
N VAL A 335 -10.82 -8.70 4.82
CA VAL A 335 -11.07 -9.62 3.71
C VAL A 335 -12.13 -10.68 4.01
N GLY A 336 -12.37 -10.97 5.29
CA GLY A 336 -13.21 -12.08 5.73
C GLY A 336 -14.59 -11.70 6.25
N VAL A 337 -14.90 -10.41 6.41
CA VAL A 337 -16.20 -9.92 6.87
C VAL A 337 -16.79 -8.96 5.84
N THR A 338 -18.07 -9.12 5.51
CA THR A 338 -18.75 -8.26 4.53
C THR A 338 -18.80 -6.82 5.03
N HIS A 339 -18.27 -5.89 4.23
CA HIS A 339 -18.39 -4.45 4.46
C HIS A 339 -18.32 -3.70 3.14
N TYR A 340 -19.37 -2.97 2.83
CA TYR A 340 -19.41 -2.09 1.67
C TYR A 340 -20.35 -0.92 1.93
N PHE A 341 -20.10 0.20 1.24
CA PHE A 341 -20.68 1.49 1.61
C PHE A 341 -21.26 2.22 0.39
N SER A 342 -22.39 2.87 0.62
CA SER A 342 -23.08 3.68 -0.37
C SER A 342 -22.32 4.98 -0.63
N PHE A 343 -21.96 5.23 -1.89
CA PHE A 343 -21.42 6.53 -2.34
C PHE A 343 -22.53 7.53 -2.75
N LEU A 344 -23.81 7.23 -2.47
CA LEU A 344 -24.95 8.04 -2.93
C LEU A 344 -24.89 9.49 -2.43
N LYS A 345 -24.43 9.73 -1.21
CA LYS A 345 -24.26 11.08 -0.69
C LYS A 345 -23.24 11.87 -1.51
N ALA A 346 -22.09 11.27 -1.83
CA ALA A 346 -21.08 11.88 -2.69
C ALA A 346 -21.64 12.16 -4.10
N LYS A 347 -22.45 11.25 -4.64
CA LYS A 347 -23.13 11.45 -5.93
C LYS A 347 -24.10 12.64 -5.89
N GLN A 348 -24.92 12.75 -4.85
CA GLN A 348 -25.94 13.79 -4.72
C GLN A 348 -25.35 15.16 -4.43
N GLU A 349 -24.43 15.25 -3.46
CA GLU A 349 -23.89 16.53 -2.97
C GLU A 349 -22.69 17.01 -3.80
N LEU A 350 -21.79 16.12 -4.19
CA LEU A 350 -20.56 16.46 -4.92
C LEU A 350 -20.68 16.22 -6.44
N GLY A 351 -21.71 15.50 -6.90
CA GLY A 351 -21.80 15.07 -8.29
C GLY A 351 -20.87 13.92 -8.65
N PHE A 352 -20.34 13.18 -7.66
CA PHE A 352 -19.42 12.08 -7.90
C PHE A 352 -20.08 10.92 -8.65
N VAL A 353 -19.50 10.53 -9.78
CA VAL A 353 -19.82 9.33 -10.54
C VAL A 353 -18.49 8.66 -10.91
N PRO A 354 -18.29 7.36 -10.61
CA PRO A 354 -17.10 6.63 -11.07
C PRO A 354 -17.00 6.69 -12.60
N MET A 355 -15.87 7.18 -13.11
CA MET A 355 -15.63 7.35 -14.55
C MET A 355 -14.96 6.12 -15.17
N VAL A 356 -14.18 5.39 -14.38
CA VAL A 356 -13.50 4.16 -14.79
C VAL A 356 -14.22 2.98 -14.16
N SER A 357 -14.59 1.99 -14.97
CA SER A 357 -15.22 0.77 -14.45
C SER A 357 -14.18 -0.15 -13.77
N PRO A 358 -14.58 -1.02 -12.83
CA PRO A 358 -13.66 -1.97 -12.22
C PRO A 358 -12.92 -2.87 -13.20
N ARG A 359 -13.57 -3.21 -14.32
CA ARG A 359 -12.97 -4.03 -15.39
C ARG A 359 -11.84 -3.28 -16.10
N GLU A 360 -12.06 -2.02 -16.46
CA GLU A 360 -11.05 -1.17 -17.10
C GLU A 360 -9.88 -0.89 -16.15
N GLY A 361 -10.19 -0.50 -14.91
CA GLY A 361 -9.17 -0.25 -13.89
C GLY A 361 -8.28 -1.48 -13.62
N MET A 362 -8.89 -2.68 -13.56
CA MET A 362 -8.16 -3.92 -13.40
C MET A 362 -7.29 -4.24 -14.63
N ALA A 363 -7.77 -3.97 -15.85
CA ALA A 363 -7.00 -4.19 -17.08
C ALA A 363 -5.74 -3.31 -17.15
N THR A 364 -5.86 -2.02 -16.80
CA THR A 364 -4.70 -1.12 -16.72
C THR A 364 -3.73 -1.57 -15.62
N THR A 365 -4.26 -2.03 -14.50
CA THR A 365 -3.45 -2.54 -13.38
C THR A 365 -2.68 -3.81 -13.78
N ILE A 366 -3.32 -4.77 -14.46
CA ILE A 366 -2.67 -5.96 -15.01
C ILE A 366 -1.53 -5.57 -15.94
N SER A 367 -1.76 -4.64 -16.87
CA SER A 367 -0.76 -4.19 -17.84
C SER A 367 0.49 -3.63 -17.14
N TYR A 368 0.28 -2.80 -16.11
CA TYR A 368 1.37 -2.27 -15.28
C TYR A 368 2.16 -3.39 -14.58
N TRP A 369 1.47 -4.36 -13.97
CA TRP A 369 2.11 -5.44 -13.24
C TRP A 369 2.83 -6.43 -14.17
N GLN A 370 2.32 -6.68 -15.37
CA GLN A 370 2.99 -7.49 -16.38
C GLN A 370 4.28 -6.81 -16.86
N GLU A 371 4.25 -5.50 -17.12
CA GLU A 371 5.46 -4.74 -17.46
C GLU A 371 6.48 -4.76 -16.33
N ARG A 372 6.03 -4.58 -15.09
CA ARG A 372 6.89 -4.70 -13.90
C ARG A 372 7.47 -6.11 -13.76
N LYS A 373 6.67 -7.15 -13.99
CA LYS A 373 7.13 -8.54 -13.99
C LYS A 373 8.19 -8.75 -15.07
N ARG A 374 8.02 -8.21 -16.29
CA ARG A 374 9.03 -8.28 -17.37
C ARG A 374 10.37 -7.68 -16.95
N LYS A 375 10.35 -6.52 -16.28
CA LYS A 375 11.58 -5.82 -15.83
C LYS A 375 12.25 -6.48 -14.63
N THR A 376 11.52 -7.26 -13.83
CA THR A 376 12.04 -7.87 -12.59
C THR A 376 12.42 -9.32 -12.80
N VAL A 377 13.45 -9.78 -12.08
CA VAL A 377 13.85 -11.19 -12.04
C VAL A 377 13.01 -11.90 -10.99
N ASP A 378 12.37 -13.01 -11.37
CA ASP A 378 11.70 -13.88 -10.41
C ASP A 378 12.75 -14.71 -9.65
N GLY A 379 12.60 -14.75 -8.32
CA GLY A 379 13.41 -15.58 -7.44
C GLY A 379 12.69 -16.88 -7.07
N PRO A 380 13.41 -17.97 -6.76
CA PRO A 380 12.83 -19.18 -6.19
C PRO A 380 12.12 -18.93 -4.86
N THR A 381 11.26 -19.86 -4.43
CA THR A 381 10.58 -19.78 -3.13
C THR A 381 11.58 -19.78 -1.96
N ILE A 382 11.17 -19.28 -0.79
CA ILE A 382 12.03 -19.27 0.39
C ILE A 382 12.45 -20.69 0.82
N TYR A 383 11.63 -21.70 0.55
CA TYR A 383 11.97 -23.09 0.82
C TYR A 383 13.09 -23.59 -0.08
N ALA A 384 13.10 -23.22 -1.36
CA ALA A 384 14.22 -23.51 -2.24
C ALA A 384 15.49 -22.84 -1.72
N TRP A 385 15.41 -21.56 -1.30
CA TRP A 385 16.54 -20.84 -0.72
C TRP A 385 17.10 -21.53 0.52
N LEU A 386 16.24 -21.83 1.49
CA LEU A 386 16.65 -22.52 2.72
C LEU A 386 17.24 -23.89 2.40
N PHE A 387 16.59 -24.68 1.53
CA PHE A 387 17.07 -26.01 1.15
C PHE A 387 18.45 -25.96 0.50
N VAL A 388 18.65 -25.10 -0.50
CA VAL A 388 19.91 -25.03 -1.25
C VAL A 388 21.02 -24.41 -0.41
N VAL A 389 20.76 -23.28 0.26
CA VAL A 389 21.78 -22.58 1.05
C VAL A 389 22.18 -23.40 2.26
N ILE A 390 21.22 -23.91 3.05
CA ILE A 390 21.54 -24.75 4.21
C ILE A 390 22.17 -26.06 3.76
N GLY A 391 21.69 -26.67 2.68
CA GLY A 391 22.26 -27.90 2.12
C GLY A 391 23.72 -27.73 1.71
N MET A 392 24.04 -26.67 0.94
CA MET A 392 25.40 -26.40 0.49
C MET A 392 26.34 -26.01 1.64
N ILE A 393 25.88 -25.20 2.59
CA ILE A 393 26.66 -24.87 3.80
C ILE A 393 26.91 -26.12 4.65
N SER A 394 25.90 -26.98 4.79
CA SER A 394 26.02 -28.23 5.57
C SER A 394 27.00 -29.20 4.91
N LEU A 395 26.93 -29.36 3.57
CA LEU A 395 27.88 -30.17 2.81
C LEU A 395 29.31 -29.62 2.92
N PHE A 396 29.49 -28.30 2.78
CA PHE A 396 30.80 -27.65 2.97
C PHE A 396 31.35 -27.88 4.37
N GLY A 397 30.52 -27.63 5.40
CA GLY A 397 30.88 -27.80 6.79
C GLY A 397 31.28 -29.24 7.12
N ALA A 398 30.47 -30.21 6.69
CA ALA A 398 30.78 -31.63 6.85
C ALA A 398 32.09 -32.03 6.13
N ALA A 399 32.33 -31.49 4.92
CA ALA A 399 33.46 -31.89 4.08
C ALA A 399 34.81 -31.27 4.46
N TYR A 400 34.82 -30.00 4.93
CA TYR A 400 36.06 -29.21 5.03
C TYR A 400 36.30 -28.51 6.37
N LEU A 401 35.27 -28.32 7.21
CA LEU A 401 35.47 -27.62 8.49
C LEU A 401 35.96 -28.58 9.59
N PRO A 402 36.77 -28.08 10.55
CA PRO A 402 37.20 -28.84 11.71
C PRO A 402 36.04 -29.12 12.68
N ASP A 403 36.25 -30.06 13.61
CA ASP A 403 35.26 -30.50 14.60
C ASP A 403 35.01 -29.50 15.72
N ILE A 404 34.32 -28.42 15.36
CA ILE A 404 33.96 -27.33 16.27
C ILE A 404 32.45 -27.11 16.20
N GLY A 405 31.81 -26.99 17.36
CA GLY A 405 30.38 -26.70 17.46
C GLY A 405 29.50 -27.78 16.80
N PRO A 406 28.58 -27.43 15.89
CA PRO A 406 27.63 -28.38 15.28
C PRO A 406 28.25 -29.26 14.17
N VAL A 407 29.50 -28.99 13.75
CA VAL A 407 30.14 -29.67 12.62
C VAL A 407 30.24 -31.20 12.78
N PRO A 408 30.58 -31.76 13.95
CA PRO A 408 30.64 -33.22 14.12
C PRO A 408 29.29 -33.91 13.86
N LEU A 409 28.19 -33.30 14.32
CA LEU A 409 26.84 -33.81 14.08
C LEU A 409 26.48 -33.75 12.59
N LEU A 410 26.73 -32.62 11.93
CA LEU A 410 26.52 -32.46 10.49
C LEU A 410 27.31 -33.49 9.67
N ARG A 411 28.57 -33.73 10.05
CA ARG A 411 29.42 -34.73 9.39
C ARG A 411 28.93 -36.15 9.63
N ALA A 412 28.49 -36.49 10.85
CA ALA A 412 27.91 -37.80 11.15
C ALA A 412 26.66 -38.06 10.31
N VAL A 413 25.76 -37.08 10.21
CA VAL A 413 24.57 -37.15 9.33
C VAL A 413 24.97 -37.31 7.87
N ALA A 414 25.93 -36.51 7.39
CA ALA A 414 26.42 -36.63 6.02
C ALA A 414 27.05 -38.01 5.75
N LEU A 415 27.84 -38.55 6.68
CA LEU A 415 28.45 -39.88 6.57
C LEU A 415 27.41 -41.00 6.60
N PHE A 416 26.31 -40.83 7.32
CA PHE A 416 25.20 -41.78 7.30
C PHE A 416 24.63 -41.94 5.88
N PHE A 417 24.44 -40.83 5.15
CA PHE A 417 23.91 -40.84 3.79
C PHE A 417 24.97 -41.19 2.74
N PHE A 418 26.14 -40.55 2.79
CA PHE A 418 27.18 -40.62 1.75
C PHE A 418 28.26 -41.67 2.01
N ARG A 419 28.22 -42.34 3.17
CA ARG A 419 29.06 -43.49 3.57
C ARG A 419 30.56 -43.24 3.73
N SER A 420 31.13 -42.19 3.13
CA SER A 420 32.55 -41.85 3.26
C SER A 420 32.83 -40.36 3.11
N MET A 421 33.94 -39.89 3.70
CA MET A 421 34.40 -38.50 3.56
C MET A 421 34.74 -38.13 2.11
N TRP A 422 35.28 -39.08 1.36
CA TRP A 422 35.57 -38.88 -0.05
C TRP A 422 34.28 -38.61 -0.84
N MET A 423 33.22 -39.38 -0.58
CA MET A 423 31.92 -39.18 -1.23
C MET A 423 31.30 -37.82 -0.87
N ILE A 424 31.36 -37.38 0.39
CA ILE A 424 30.84 -36.07 0.80
C ILE A 424 31.58 -34.94 0.04
N LYS A 425 32.91 -35.01 -0.03
CA LYS A 425 33.72 -34.03 -0.78
C LYS A 425 33.40 -34.06 -2.27
N ALA A 426 33.29 -35.24 -2.86
CA ALA A 426 32.94 -35.41 -4.26
C ALA A 426 31.56 -34.81 -4.56
N VAL A 427 30.54 -35.14 -3.76
CA VAL A 427 29.18 -34.57 -3.87
C VAL A 427 29.21 -33.05 -3.79
N PHE A 428 29.94 -32.47 -2.83
CA PHE A 428 30.06 -31.02 -2.73
C PHE A 428 30.68 -30.39 -3.99
N VAL A 429 31.79 -30.95 -4.49
CA VAL A 429 32.46 -30.44 -5.70
C VAL A 429 31.55 -30.59 -6.92
N PHE A 430 30.88 -31.73 -7.09
CA PHE A 430 29.93 -31.93 -8.18
C PHE A 430 28.73 -30.99 -8.10
N SER A 431 28.20 -30.73 -6.90
CA SER A 431 27.12 -29.75 -6.71
C SER A 431 27.56 -28.34 -7.09
N ILE A 432 28.77 -27.91 -6.70
CA ILE A 432 29.30 -26.60 -7.15
C ILE A 432 29.46 -26.58 -8.67
N ALA A 433 30.04 -27.64 -9.26
CA ALA A 433 30.23 -27.71 -10.70
C ALA A 433 28.89 -27.66 -11.46
N ALA A 434 27.87 -28.36 -10.96
CA ALA A 434 26.51 -28.30 -11.49
C ALA A 434 25.93 -26.88 -11.40
N HIS A 435 26.01 -26.23 -10.23
CA HIS A 435 25.57 -24.85 -10.05
C HIS A 435 26.29 -23.87 -10.99
N MET A 436 27.62 -24.04 -11.19
CA MET A 436 28.38 -23.25 -12.15
C MET A 436 27.92 -23.48 -13.58
N GLY A 437 27.72 -24.74 -13.98
CA GLY A 437 27.23 -25.10 -15.31
C GLY A 437 25.84 -24.52 -15.58
N GLU A 438 24.92 -24.66 -14.63
CA GLU A 438 23.58 -24.08 -14.69
C GLU A 438 23.63 -22.55 -14.75
N ALA A 439 24.51 -21.91 -13.97
CA ALA A 439 24.67 -20.47 -13.97
C ALA A 439 25.21 -19.94 -15.31
N LEU A 440 26.21 -20.61 -15.88
CA LEU A 440 26.76 -20.26 -17.20
C LEU A 440 25.71 -20.43 -18.29
N TYR A 441 24.97 -21.54 -18.27
CA TYR A 441 23.85 -21.76 -19.18
C TYR A 441 22.77 -20.68 -19.02
N ALA A 442 22.39 -20.36 -17.78
CA ALA A 442 21.43 -19.30 -17.48
C ALA A 442 21.91 -17.94 -17.99
N TRP A 443 23.19 -17.61 -17.85
CA TRP A 443 23.75 -16.36 -18.35
C TRP A 443 23.66 -16.24 -19.88
N LEU A 444 24.01 -17.32 -20.59
CA LEU A 444 23.94 -17.38 -22.05
C LEU A 444 22.49 -17.29 -22.55
N LEU A 445 21.58 -18.00 -21.90
CA LEU A 445 20.15 -17.94 -22.21
C LEU A 445 19.58 -16.54 -21.92
N ALA A 446 19.91 -15.96 -20.76
CA ALA A 446 19.44 -14.64 -20.35
C ALA A 446 19.94 -13.54 -21.29
N LYS A 447 21.14 -13.63 -21.86
CA LYS A 447 21.58 -12.67 -22.90
C LYS A 447 20.65 -12.59 -24.10
N ARG A 448 19.91 -13.67 -24.41
CA ARG A 448 18.96 -13.72 -25.53
C ARG A 448 17.55 -13.31 -25.10
N VAL A 449 17.13 -13.73 -23.92
CA VAL A 449 15.72 -13.64 -23.46
C VAL A 449 15.48 -12.48 -22.49
N ASP A 450 16.48 -12.10 -21.71
CA ASP A 450 16.41 -11.06 -20.68
C ASP A 450 17.78 -10.36 -20.50
N PRO A 451 18.28 -9.67 -21.55
CA PRO A 451 19.64 -9.16 -21.58
C PRO A 451 19.92 -8.14 -20.46
N ALA A 452 18.90 -7.36 -20.08
CA ALA A 452 19.00 -6.37 -19.00
C ALA A 452 19.37 -7.01 -17.65
N ASN A 453 18.94 -8.25 -17.40
CA ASN A 453 19.15 -8.95 -16.13
C ASN A 453 20.12 -10.13 -16.23
N ALA A 454 20.85 -10.29 -17.34
CA ALA A 454 21.68 -11.47 -17.58
C ALA A 454 22.68 -11.75 -16.43
N ARG A 455 23.31 -10.71 -15.88
CA ARG A 455 24.22 -10.85 -14.72
C ARG A 455 23.50 -11.31 -13.46
N THR A 456 22.28 -10.82 -13.23
CA THR A 456 21.46 -11.22 -12.09
C THR A 456 21.06 -12.69 -12.19
N TRP A 457 20.67 -13.15 -13.38
CA TRP A 457 20.36 -14.56 -13.65
C TRP A 457 21.57 -15.48 -13.41
N LEU A 458 22.78 -15.05 -13.81
CA LEU A 458 24.03 -15.79 -13.52
C LEU A 458 24.19 -16.00 -12.01
N TRP A 459 24.22 -14.93 -11.22
CA TRP A 459 24.47 -15.03 -9.78
C TRP A 459 23.34 -15.72 -9.03
N GLN A 460 22.09 -15.45 -9.39
CA GLN A 460 20.94 -16.10 -8.80
C GLN A 460 20.96 -17.61 -9.09
N THR A 461 21.28 -18.02 -10.31
CA THR A 461 21.37 -19.44 -10.67
C THR A 461 22.58 -20.11 -10.08
N PHE A 462 23.71 -19.41 -9.93
CA PHE A 462 24.85 -19.95 -9.19
C PHE A 462 24.48 -20.24 -7.73
N ALA A 463 23.73 -19.35 -7.07
CA ALA A 463 23.29 -19.56 -5.69
C ALA A 463 22.21 -20.65 -5.57
N MET A 464 21.27 -20.71 -6.52
CA MET A 464 20.01 -21.47 -6.38
C MET A 464 19.88 -22.68 -7.30
N GLY A 465 20.85 -22.88 -8.17
CA GLY A 465 20.88 -23.94 -9.18
C GLY A 465 19.61 -24.03 -10.02
N PHE A 466 19.19 -25.26 -10.29
CA PHE A 466 18.02 -25.62 -11.09
C PHE A 466 16.75 -24.84 -10.74
N PHE A 467 16.52 -24.51 -9.47
CA PHE A 467 15.33 -23.77 -9.05
C PHE A 467 15.24 -22.39 -9.71
N SER A 468 16.38 -21.70 -9.86
CA SER A 468 16.44 -20.43 -10.59
C SER A 468 16.40 -20.65 -12.10
N LEU A 469 17.17 -21.62 -12.61
CA LEU A 469 17.21 -21.91 -14.03
C LEU A 469 15.83 -22.24 -14.61
N ARG A 470 15.00 -22.97 -13.86
CA ARG A 470 13.62 -23.30 -14.24
C ARG A 470 12.77 -22.05 -14.48
N LEU A 471 12.97 -20.97 -13.71
CA LEU A 471 12.23 -19.72 -13.89
C LEU A 471 12.64 -19.02 -15.20
N LEU A 472 13.94 -18.99 -15.50
CA LEU A 472 14.44 -18.44 -16.76
C LEU A 472 13.96 -19.25 -17.97
N LEU A 473 13.95 -20.59 -17.86
CA LEU A 473 13.40 -21.48 -18.88
C LEU A 473 11.90 -21.30 -19.10
N LYS A 474 11.13 -20.93 -18.07
CA LYS A 474 9.72 -20.55 -18.23
C LYS A 474 9.61 -19.22 -18.98
N ARG A 475 10.44 -18.24 -18.61
CA ARG A 475 10.50 -16.93 -19.28
C ARG A 475 10.90 -17.04 -20.76
N SER A 476 11.75 -17.99 -21.14
CA SER A 476 12.14 -18.19 -22.55
C SER A 476 11.05 -18.81 -23.43
N LYS A 477 9.99 -19.34 -22.83
CA LYS A 477 8.82 -19.90 -23.53
C LYS A 477 7.66 -18.91 -23.64
N SER A 478 7.78 -17.77 -22.97
CA SER A 478 6.83 -16.66 -22.98
C SER A 478 7.21 -15.71 -24.10
#